data_AF-A0A7C6R9W7-F1
#
_entry.id   AF-A0A7C6R9W7-F1
#
_cell.length_a   1.000
_cell.length_b   1.000
_cell.length_c   1.000
_cell.angle_alpha   90.00
_cell.angle_beta   90.00
_cell.angle_gamma   90.00
#
_symmetry.space_group_name_H-M   'P 1'
#
loop_
_entity.id
_entity.type
_entity.pdbx_description
1 polymer ?
#
loop_
_entity_poly.entity_id
_entity_poly.type
_entity_poly.pdbx_seq_one_letter_code
_entity_poly.pdbx_strand_id
1 'polypeptide(L)'
;MVCPVRKRATSRRHRGKSCISSFIRTSTPRRLRARPAWSGYQVAGRASSRRDGNLISPRQHPRRCPLSRSPRIPIPYRHPLVEDVGAILTAAFLLSWGLVLLREVGGVSGGLAGLAFVISYATGTPLGLVFFLINLPFYYFAVRRMGWAFTIKTFVLVLLASVFTSVIPSLIDIGSIQPLFACVFSGLSIGIGMLIIFRHGGSGGGFGVVAAYAQEALGWRAGYVQGALDLLVLLCALPLVEPLILVYSVAGTVVLNLVLAVNHRPGRYRP
;
A
#
# COMPACT_ATOMS: atom_id res chain seq x y z
N MET A 1 -65.26 -5.83 -21.05
CA MET A 1 -64.09 -4.96 -20.75
C MET A 1 -63.15 -5.80 -19.88
N VAL A 2 -61.93 -6.20 -20.24
CA VAL A 2 -60.92 -5.76 -21.21
C VAL A 2 -60.21 -7.01 -21.78
N CYS A 3 -59.76 -6.89 -23.04
CA CYS A 3 -59.15 -7.89 -23.91
C CYS A 3 -57.79 -8.46 -23.41
N PRO A 4 -57.46 -9.74 -23.69
CA PRO A 4 -56.13 -10.32 -23.46
C PRO A 4 -55.26 -10.40 -24.75
N VAL A 5 -54.03 -10.90 -24.59
CA VAL A 5 -53.14 -11.50 -25.61
C VAL A 5 -52.16 -10.56 -26.35
N ARG A 6 -50.84 -10.74 -26.12
CA ARG A 6 -49.93 -11.35 -27.13
C ARG A 6 -48.52 -11.66 -26.58
N LYS A 7 -48.17 -12.94 -26.55
CA LYS A 7 -46.78 -13.44 -26.62
C LYS A 7 -46.25 -13.25 -28.05
N ARG A 8 -44.98 -12.87 -28.22
CA ARG A 8 -44.17 -13.24 -29.38
C ARG A 8 -42.73 -13.54 -28.95
N ALA A 9 -42.36 -14.80 -29.15
CA ALA A 9 -40.98 -15.25 -29.28
C ALA A 9 -40.64 -15.30 -30.76
N THR A 10 -39.40 -14.95 -31.14
CA THR A 10 -38.64 -15.47 -32.31
C THR A 10 -37.25 -14.82 -32.27
N SER A 11 -36.17 -15.58 -32.08
CA SER A 11 -35.23 -16.06 -33.14
C SER A 11 -34.38 -14.91 -33.74
N ARG A 12 -33.08 -14.98 -34.02
CA ARG A 12 -32.04 -16.01 -34.08
C ARG A 12 -30.77 -15.27 -34.55
N ARG A 13 -29.60 -15.82 -34.20
CA ARG A 13 -28.31 -15.81 -34.94
C ARG A 13 -27.42 -14.54 -35.04
N HIS A 14 -26.24 -14.71 -34.45
CA HIS A 14 -24.89 -14.66 -35.06
C HIS A 14 -24.59 -13.60 -36.13
N ARG A 15 -23.70 -12.66 -35.77
CA ARG A 15 -22.47 -12.17 -36.45
C ARG A 15 -21.68 -11.47 -35.33
N GLY A 16 -20.39 -11.65 -35.07
CA GLY A 16 -19.28 -11.89 -35.98
C GLY A 16 -18.37 -10.65 -36.01
N LYS A 17 -17.40 -10.61 -35.09
CA LYS A 17 -16.07 -9.98 -35.17
C LYS A 17 -15.93 -8.44 -35.27
N SER A 18 -14.96 -7.96 -34.48
CA SER A 18 -14.10 -6.79 -34.69
C SER A 18 -14.71 -5.38 -34.60
N CYS A 19 -14.40 -4.69 -33.50
CA CYS A 19 -13.99 -3.28 -33.57
C CYS A 19 -13.15 -2.92 -32.33
N ILE A 20 -11.86 -3.24 -32.43
CA ILE A 20 -10.78 -2.52 -31.75
C ILE A 20 -10.73 -1.11 -32.37
N SER A 21 -10.43 -0.12 -31.52
CA SER A 21 -10.28 1.32 -31.82
C SER A 21 -11.56 2.15 -31.74
N SER A 22 -11.70 2.89 -30.63
CA SER A 22 -12.25 4.26 -30.56
C SER A 22 -12.68 4.59 -29.13
N PHE A 23 -11.75 4.82 -28.21
CA PHE A 23 -12.05 5.60 -27.00
C PHE A 23 -10.83 6.41 -26.56
N ILE A 24 -10.33 7.25 -27.47
CA ILE A 24 -9.48 8.40 -27.13
C ILE A 24 -10.29 9.63 -27.49
N ARG A 25 -10.95 10.22 -26.49
CA ARG A 25 -11.33 11.63 -26.53
C ARG A 25 -11.48 12.18 -25.12
N THR A 26 -10.88 13.36 -24.96
CA THR A 26 -11.08 14.38 -23.91
C THR A 26 -10.26 14.25 -22.62
N SER A 27 -9.15 15.00 -22.55
CA SER A 27 -9.07 16.19 -21.69
C SER A 27 -7.71 16.89 -21.87
N THR A 28 -7.78 18.10 -22.42
CA THR A 28 -6.72 19.09 -22.55
C THR A 28 -6.22 19.54 -21.17
N PRO A 29 -4.90 19.63 -20.90
CA PRO A 29 -4.42 20.21 -19.65
C PRO A 29 -4.35 21.74 -19.77
N ARG A 30 -5.28 22.41 -19.08
CA ARG A 30 -5.25 23.86 -18.87
C ARG A 30 -4.11 24.16 -17.88
N ARG A 31 -2.99 24.68 -18.39
CA ARG A 31 -1.85 25.16 -17.61
C ARG A 31 -2.31 26.23 -16.60
N LEU A 32 -2.36 25.87 -15.31
CA LEU A 32 -2.43 26.84 -14.22
C LEU A 32 -1.00 27.19 -13.79
N ARG A 33 -0.66 28.46 -14.02
CA ARG A 33 0.61 29.11 -13.66
C ARG A 33 0.86 29.02 -12.15
N ALA A 34 2.09 28.63 -11.83
CA ALA A 34 2.71 28.87 -10.55
C ALA A 34 2.78 30.38 -10.25
N ARG A 35 2.47 30.77 -9.01
CA ARG A 35 2.86 32.05 -8.43
C ARG A 35 4.01 31.78 -7.45
N PRO A 36 5.18 32.40 -7.62
CA PRO A 36 6.04 32.74 -6.51
C PRO A 36 5.88 34.23 -6.17
N ALA A 37 5.74 34.50 -4.88
CA ALA A 37 5.71 35.82 -4.29
C ALA A 37 7.14 36.25 -3.94
N TRP A 38 7.69 37.26 -4.61
CA TRP A 38 8.85 38.08 -4.20
C TRP A 38 8.66 39.45 -4.89
N SER A 39 8.44 40.52 -4.13
CA SER A 39 9.46 41.49 -3.70
C SER A 39 9.76 42.58 -4.75
N GLY A 40 9.37 43.81 -4.40
CA GLY A 40 9.98 45.07 -4.83
C GLY A 40 9.67 45.53 -6.25
N TYR A 41 8.92 46.63 -6.38
CA TYR A 41 9.25 47.78 -7.25
C TYR A 41 8.24 48.90 -6.97
N GLN A 42 8.70 49.97 -6.33
CA GLN A 42 8.07 51.28 -6.33
C GLN A 42 8.15 51.85 -7.75
N VAL A 43 7.04 52.37 -8.30
CA VAL A 43 7.01 53.64 -9.08
C VAL A 43 5.61 54.24 -8.94
N ALA A 44 5.59 55.56 -8.74
CA ALA A 44 4.46 56.44 -8.53
C ALA A 44 3.52 56.60 -9.74
N GLY A 45 2.26 56.94 -9.46
CA GLY A 45 1.30 57.43 -10.44
C GLY A 45 0.13 58.15 -9.77
N ARG A 46 0.16 59.49 -9.78
CA ARG A 46 -0.94 60.38 -9.39
C ARG A 46 -2.18 60.12 -10.24
N ALA A 47 -3.39 60.24 -9.68
CA ALA A 47 -4.33 61.32 -10.00
C ALA A 47 -5.80 61.04 -9.62
N SER A 48 -6.44 62.11 -9.14
CA SER A 48 -7.85 62.49 -9.31
C SER A 48 -8.92 61.89 -8.38
N SER A 49 -9.13 62.62 -7.28
CA SER A 49 -10.42 63.22 -6.89
C SER A 49 -11.57 63.05 -7.88
N ARG A 50 -12.69 62.44 -7.44
CA ARG A 50 -14.06 62.82 -7.82
C ARG A 50 -15.10 62.38 -6.77
N ARG A 51 -15.54 63.39 -6.00
CA ARG A 51 -16.88 63.65 -5.42
C ARG A 51 -17.81 62.45 -5.19
N ASP A 52 -17.99 62.11 -3.92
CA ASP A 52 -19.13 61.34 -3.43
C ASP A 52 -20.36 62.25 -3.29
N GLY A 53 -21.38 61.98 -4.10
CA GLY A 53 -22.73 62.50 -3.95
C GLY A 53 -23.63 61.44 -3.32
N ASN A 54 -24.33 61.85 -2.26
CA ASN A 54 -25.43 61.18 -1.57
C ASN A 54 -26.23 60.16 -2.39
N LEU A 55 -26.43 58.96 -1.81
CA LEU A 55 -27.70 58.22 -1.85
C LEU A 55 -27.75 57.25 -0.66
N ILE A 56 -28.44 57.69 0.39
CA ILE A 56 -28.83 56.87 1.53
C ILE A 56 -29.95 55.92 1.05
N SER A 57 -29.66 54.62 1.05
CA SER A 57 -30.63 53.54 0.81
C SER A 57 -30.95 52.84 2.14
N PRO A 58 -32.20 52.38 2.39
CA PRO A 58 -32.63 51.89 3.69
C PRO A 58 -31.96 50.57 4.06
N ARG A 59 -31.63 50.43 5.34
CA ARG A 59 -31.03 49.24 5.98
C ARG A 59 -31.70 47.94 5.52
N GLN A 60 -31.03 47.20 4.64
CA GLN A 60 -31.31 45.79 4.43
C GLN A 60 -30.66 45.01 5.57
N HIS A 61 -31.49 44.33 6.38
CA HIS A 61 -31.01 43.35 7.34
C HIS A 61 -30.10 42.34 6.63
N PRO A 62 -28.86 42.10 7.10
CA PRO A 62 -28.04 41.04 6.54
C PRO A 62 -28.76 39.71 6.81
N ARG A 63 -29.28 39.09 5.74
CA ARG A 63 -29.76 37.71 5.78
C ARG A 63 -28.62 36.88 6.36
N ARG A 64 -28.81 36.34 7.58
CA ARG A 64 -27.83 35.47 8.22
C ARG A 64 -27.55 34.32 7.25
N CYS A 65 -26.32 34.29 6.74
CA CYS A 65 -25.83 33.18 5.95
C CYS A 65 -26.06 31.91 6.80
N PRO A 66 -26.71 30.85 6.29
CA PRO A 66 -26.77 29.59 7.02
C PRO A 66 -25.33 29.21 7.30
N LEU A 67 -24.96 29.07 8.58
CA LEU A 67 -23.63 28.64 8.98
C LEU A 67 -23.26 27.42 8.14
N SER A 68 -22.36 27.62 7.18
CA SER A 68 -21.68 26.56 6.46
C SER A 68 -21.11 25.66 7.54
N ARG A 69 -21.73 24.49 7.74
CA ARG A 69 -21.19 23.47 8.64
C ARG A 69 -19.83 23.13 8.05
N SER A 70 -18.77 23.65 8.68
CA SER A 70 -17.42 23.25 8.36
C SER A 70 -17.40 21.72 8.37
N PRO A 71 -16.87 21.07 7.32
CA PRO A 71 -16.71 19.63 7.34
C PRO A 71 -15.98 19.26 8.62
N ARG A 72 -16.62 18.49 9.51
CA ARG A 72 -15.94 17.97 10.69
C ARG A 72 -14.82 17.08 10.16
N ILE A 73 -13.59 17.57 10.24
CA ILE A 73 -12.39 16.78 9.96
C ILE A 73 -12.44 15.63 10.98
N PRO A 74 -12.55 14.36 10.54
CA PRO A 74 -12.54 13.24 11.47
C PRO A 74 -11.24 13.28 12.27
N ILE A 75 -11.34 13.29 13.60
CA ILE A 75 -10.17 13.15 14.47
C ILE A 75 -9.54 11.78 14.17
N PRO A 76 -8.23 11.66 13.94
CA PRO A 76 -7.59 10.36 13.74
C PRO A 76 -7.87 9.46 14.96
N TYR A 77 -8.58 8.35 14.74
CA TYR A 77 -8.90 7.40 15.80
C TYR A 77 -7.60 6.73 16.26
N ARG A 78 -7.14 7.05 17.47
CA ARG A 78 -5.99 6.36 18.08
C ARG A 78 -6.49 5.05 18.68
N HIS A 79 -5.94 3.94 18.21
CA HIS A 79 -6.22 2.63 18.79
C HIS A 79 -5.70 2.58 20.24
N PRO A 80 -6.47 2.03 21.19
CA PRO A 80 -5.97 1.71 22.52
C PRO A 80 -4.84 0.68 22.43
N LEU A 81 -3.90 0.72 23.39
CA LEU A 81 -2.69 -0.11 23.37
C LEU A 81 -2.99 -1.62 23.30
N VAL A 82 -4.11 -2.07 23.86
CA VAL A 82 -4.53 -3.48 23.81
C VAL A 82 -4.88 -3.92 22.39
N GLU A 83 -5.55 -3.06 21.62
CA GLU A 83 -5.85 -3.32 20.21
C GLU A 83 -4.56 -3.38 19.38
N ASP A 84 -3.63 -2.45 19.64
CA ASP A 84 -2.31 -2.45 18.99
C ASP A 84 -1.53 -3.75 19.27
N VAL A 85 -1.49 -4.20 20.53
CA VAL A 85 -0.78 -5.44 20.92
C VAL A 85 -1.42 -6.66 20.27
N GLY A 86 -2.75 -6.78 20.33
CA GLY A 86 -3.48 -7.89 19.68
C GLY A 86 -3.26 -7.92 18.17
N ALA A 87 -3.26 -6.75 17.52
CA ALA A 87 -2.98 -6.61 16.11
C ALA A 87 -1.55 -7.02 15.75
N ILE A 88 -0.55 -6.58 16.52
CA ILE A 88 0.87 -6.93 16.30
C ILE A 88 1.07 -8.43 16.46
N LEU A 89 0.52 -9.05 17.50
CA LEU A 89 0.63 -10.50 17.72
C LEU A 89 0.01 -11.30 16.58
N THR A 90 -1.22 -10.92 16.18
CA THR A 90 -1.94 -11.59 15.09
C THR A 90 -1.21 -11.42 13.76
N ALA A 91 -0.73 -10.20 13.46
CA ALA A 91 0.04 -9.92 12.26
C ALA A 91 1.37 -10.69 12.24
N ALA A 92 2.10 -10.71 13.36
CA ALA A 92 3.36 -11.45 13.49
C ALA A 92 3.16 -12.94 13.22
N PHE A 93 2.11 -13.53 13.81
CA PHE A 93 1.77 -14.92 13.59
C PHE A 93 1.46 -15.20 12.12
N LEU A 94 0.56 -14.43 11.50
CA LEU A 94 0.20 -14.63 10.08
C LEU A 94 1.38 -14.43 9.11
N LEU A 95 2.23 -13.43 9.38
CA LEU A 95 3.48 -13.21 8.65
C LEU A 95 4.39 -14.44 8.78
N SER A 96 4.67 -14.86 10.00
CA SER A 96 5.56 -15.99 10.27
C SER A 96 5.04 -17.30 9.69
N TRP A 97 3.73 -17.53 9.74
CA TRP A 97 3.08 -18.70 9.16
C TRP A 97 3.23 -18.74 7.64
N GLY A 98 2.99 -17.62 6.96
CA GLY A 98 3.22 -17.54 5.52
C GLY A 98 4.70 -17.73 5.14
N LEU A 99 5.64 -17.20 5.94
CA LEU A 99 7.07 -17.42 5.72
C LEU A 99 7.48 -18.88 5.90
N VAL A 100 6.95 -19.57 6.91
CA VAL A 100 7.22 -21.00 7.15
C VAL A 100 6.68 -21.84 5.98
N LEU A 101 5.44 -21.60 5.54
CA LEU A 101 4.86 -22.35 4.42
C LEU A 101 5.65 -22.18 3.11
N LEU A 102 6.17 -20.98 2.84
CA LEU A 102 7.07 -20.77 1.70
C LEU A 102 8.36 -21.55 1.86
N ARG A 103 8.95 -21.53 3.06
CA ARG A 103 10.19 -22.25 3.35
C ARG A 103 10.05 -23.76 3.13
N GLU A 104 8.94 -24.35 3.57
CA GLU A 104 8.69 -25.80 3.44
C GLU A 104 8.69 -26.27 1.98
N VAL A 105 8.24 -25.42 1.06
CA VAL A 105 8.21 -25.76 -0.38
C VAL A 105 9.41 -25.20 -1.13
N GLY A 106 10.43 -24.67 -0.45
CA GLY A 106 11.58 -24.02 -1.07
C GLY A 106 11.25 -22.74 -1.84
N GLY A 107 10.10 -22.13 -1.55
CA GLY A 107 9.61 -20.92 -2.21
C GLY A 107 10.27 -19.64 -1.71
N VAL A 108 9.99 -18.54 -2.41
CA VAL A 108 10.53 -17.20 -2.10
C VAL A 108 9.40 -16.17 -2.17
N SER A 109 9.39 -15.22 -1.24
CA SER A 109 8.44 -14.09 -1.29
C SER A 109 9.01 -12.91 -2.09
N GLY A 110 8.21 -11.88 -2.33
CA GLY A 110 8.71 -10.57 -2.77
C GLY A 110 9.33 -9.77 -1.62
N GLY A 111 9.91 -8.62 -1.94
CA GLY A 111 10.37 -7.65 -0.96
C GLY A 111 11.54 -8.09 -0.09
N LEU A 112 11.62 -7.52 1.12
CA LEU A 112 12.65 -7.90 2.11
C LEU A 112 12.52 -9.33 2.60
N ALA A 113 11.29 -9.85 2.68
CA ALA A 113 11.08 -11.25 3.00
C ALA A 113 11.73 -12.14 1.95
N GLY A 114 11.58 -11.81 0.66
CA GLY A 114 12.27 -12.47 -0.44
C GLY A 114 13.79 -12.40 -0.33
N LEU A 115 14.34 -11.21 -0.04
CA LEU A 115 15.78 -11.06 0.19
C LEU A 115 16.27 -11.92 1.36
N ALA A 116 15.47 -12.05 2.42
CA ALA A 116 15.78 -12.93 3.54
C ALA A 116 15.80 -14.41 3.14
N PHE A 117 14.89 -14.85 2.28
CA PHE A 117 14.94 -16.21 1.72
C PHE A 117 16.20 -16.45 0.89
N VAL A 118 16.53 -15.54 -0.02
CA VAL A 118 17.73 -15.65 -0.87
C VAL A 118 18.99 -15.79 0.00
N ILE A 119 19.15 -14.95 1.02
CA ILE A 119 20.30 -15.01 1.92
C ILE A 119 20.27 -16.30 2.77
N SER A 120 19.10 -16.69 3.29
CA SER A 120 18.93 -17.92 4.06
C SER A 120 19.29 -19.17 3.25
N TYR A 121 18.84 -19.27 2.00
CA TYR A 121 19.17 -20.38 1.11
C TYR A 121 20.64 -20.39 0.67
N ALA A 122 21.24 -19.21 0.44
CA ALA A 122 22.64 -19.11 0.06
C ALA A 122 23.61 -19.45 1.21
N THR A 123 23.25 -19.12 2.45
CA THR A 123 24.13 -19.26 3.62
C THR A 123 23.78 -20.43 4.54
N GLY A 124 22.60 -21.04 4.36
CA GLY A 124 22.07 -22.06 5.27
C GLY A 124 21.64 -21.53 6.63
N THR A 125 21.59 -20.20 6.81
CA THR A 125 21.22 -19.59 8.11
C THR A 125 19.70 -19.63 8.34
N PRO A 126 19.24 -19.69 9.60
CA PRO A 126 17.80 -19.71 9.89
C PRO A 126 17.08 -18.47 9.35
N LEU A 127 15.99 -18.70 8.60
CA LEU A 127 15.21 -17.64 7.96
C LEU A 127 14.80 -16.52 8.92
N GLY A 128 14.33 -16.87 10.12
CA GLY A 128 13.90 -15.89 11.12
C GLY A 128 15.02 -14.94 11.54
N LEU A 129 16.25 -15.46 11.72
CA LEU A 129 17.42 -14.65 12.07
C LEU A 129 17.79 -13.70 10.93
N VAL A 130 17.84 -14.20 9.70
CA VAL A 130 18.15 -13.38 8.52
C VAL A 130 17.10 -12.28 8.33
N PHE A 131 15.82 -12.62 8.47
CA PHE A 131 14.72 -11.65 8.36
C PHE A 131 14.84 -10.53 9.40
N PHE A 132 15.24 -10.86 10.63
CA PHE A 132 15.47 -9.84 11.67
C PHE A 132 16.67 -8.95 11.34
N LEU A 133 17.82 -9.56 10.99
CA LEU A 133 19.06 -8.84 10.73
C LEU A 133 18.95 -7.90 9.53
N ILE A 134 18.29 -8.34 8.47
CA ILE A 134 18.04 -7.52 7.28
C ILE A 134 17.19 -6.29 7.62
N ASN A 135 16.29 -6.37 8.61
CA ASN A 135 15.44 -5.24 8.99
C ASN A 135 16.16 -4.18 9.86
N LEU A 136 17.21 -4.54 10.59
CA LEU A 136 17.99 -3.63 11.45
C LEU A 136 18.40 -2.29 10.80
N PRO A 137 19.05 -2.27 9.62
CA PRO A 137 19.46 -1.02 8.99
C PRO A 137 18.27 -0.12 8.64
N PHE A 138 17.09 -0.70 8.36
CA PHE A 138 15.91 0.07 7.99
C PHE A 138 15.23 0.75 9.18
N TYR A 139 15.44 0.28 10.41
CA TYR A 139 14.90 0.95 11.60
C TYR A 139 15.53 2.33 11.81
N TYR A 140 16.82 2.48 11.52
CA TYR A 140 17.49 3.79 11.57
C TYR A 140 16.80 4.82 10.66
N PHE A 141 16.46 4.42 9.43
CA PHE A 141 15.73 5.27 8.48
C PHE A 141 14.27 5.48 8.91
N ALA A 142 13.62 4.45 9.46
CA ALA A 142 12.24 4.54 9.92
C ALA A 142 12.07 5.54 11.07
N VAL A 143 12.97 5.55 12.07
CA VAL A 143 12.91 6.50 13.19
C VAL A 143 12.97 7.94 12.70
N ARG A 144 13.90 8.27 11.79
CA ARG A 144 14.07 9.64 11.31
C ARG A 144 12.87 10.16 10.51
N ARG A 145 12.08 9.29 9.90
CA ARG A 145 11.03 9.70 8.95
C ARG A 145 9.61 9.48 9.44
N MET A 146 9.32 8.30 9.99
CA MET A 146 7.98 7.94 10.47
C MET A 146 7.82 8.20 11.99
N GLY A 147 8.94 8.39 12.70
CA GLY A 147 8.95 8.61 14.14
C GLY A 147 8.99 7.32 14.96
N TRP A 148 9.22 7.48 16.26
CA TRP A 148 9.46 6.37 17.19
C TRP A 148 8.28 5.40 17.34
N ALA A 149 7.04 5.91 17.37
CA ALA A 149 5.86 5.07 17.58
C ALA A 149 5.69 4.03 16.45
N PHE A 150 5.85 4.45 15.19
CA PHE A 150 5.80 3.55 14.03
C PHE A 150 6.94 2.52 14.06
N THR A 151 8.16 2.97 14.39
CA THR A 151 9.32 2.10 14.39
C THR A 151 9.25 1.04 15.49
N ILE A 152 8.81 1.39 16.70
CA ILE A 152 8.67 0.41 17.79
C ILE A 152 7.65 -0.66 17.42
N LYS A 153 6.48 -0.27 16.89
CA LYS A 153 5.46 -1.25 16.43
C LYS A 153 6.00 -2.19 15.36
N THR A 154 6.73 -1.64 14.38
CA THR A 154 7.35 -2.39 13.29
C THR A 154 8.48 -3.30 13.79
N PHE A 155 9.29 -2.82 14.73
CA PHE A 155 10.36 -3.58 15.35
C PHE A 155 9.81 -4.79 16.11
N VAL A 156 8.82 -4.56 16.98
CA VAL A 156 8.19 -5.65 17.76
C VAL A 156 7.52 -6.66 16.83
N LEU A 157 6.83 -6.19 15.78
CA LEU A 157 6.23 -7.08 14.77
C LEU A 157 7.27 -7.99 14.12
N VAL A 158 8.35 -7.42 13.59
CA VAL A 158 9.39 -8.17 12.88
C VAL A 158 10.14 -9.10 13.82
N LEU A 159 10.45 -8.64 15.04
CA LEU A 159 11.06 -9.47 16.08
C LEU A 159 10.19 -10.69 16.39
N LEU A 160 8.90 -10.49 16.64
CA LEU A 160 7.96 -11.58 16.90
C LEU A 160 7.81 -12.51 15.69
N ALA A 161 7.69 -11.96 14.48
CA ALA A 161 7.61 -12.76 13.27
C ALA A 161 8.87 -13.63 13.09
N SER A 162 10.06 -13.07 13.34
CA SER A 162 11.33 -13.80 13.30
C SER A 162 11.42 -14.92 14.34
N VAL A 163 10.97 -14.66 15.57
CA VAL A 163 10.91 -15.68 16.62
C VAL A 163 9.94 -16.78 16.22
N PHE A 164 8.71 -16.44 15.81
CA PHE A 164 7.72 -17.42 15.39
C PHE A 164 8.16 -18.23 14.17
N THR A 165 8.79 -17.62 13.16
CA THR A 165 9.35 -18.34 12.01
C THR A 165 10.44 -19.34 12.41
N SER A 166 11.11 -19.12 13.53
CA SER A 166 12.12 -20.05 14.05
C SER A 166 11.51 -21.13 14.96
N VAL A 167 10.42 -20.83 15.67
CA VAL A 167 9.77 -21.73 16.63
C VAL A 167 8.69 -22.61 15.99
N ILE A 168 7.91 -22.11 15.03
CA ILE A 168 6.82 -22.87 14.40
C ILE A 168 7.27 -24.23 13.85
N PRO A 169 8.42 -24.35 13.14
CA PRO A 169 8.87 -25.64 12.63
C PRO A 169 9.22 -26.68 13.72
N SER A 170 9.44 -26.26 14.97
CA SER A 170 9.64 -27.21 16.08
C SER A 170 8.34 -27.60 16.79
N LEU A 171 7.24 -26.90 16.50
CA LEU A 171 5.92 -27.18 17.07
C LEU A 171 5.02 -27.99 16.11
N ILE A 172 5.24 -27.86 14.80
CA ILE A 172 4.40 -28.44 13.77
C ILE A 172 5.30 -29.12 12.74
N ASP A 173 5.05 -30.41 12.50
CA ASP A 173 5.67 -31.17 11.41
C ASP A 173 4.76 -31.12 10.17
N ILE A 174 5.29 -30.60 9.06
CA ILE A 174 4.56 -30.44 7.80
C ILE A 174 5.02 -31.54 6.85
N GLY A 175 4.33 -32.68 6.86
CA GLY A 175 4.77 -33.86 6.09
C GLY A 175 4.77 -33.64 4.57
N SER A 176 3.67 -33.17 3.98
CA SER A 176 3.64 -32.81 2.56
C SER A 176 2.58 -31.75 2.30
N ILE A 177 2.92 -30.75 1.49
CA ILE A 177 1.99 -29.72 1.05
C ILE A 177 2.17 -29.46 -0.44
N GLN A 178 1.07 -29.23 -1.17
CA GLN A 178 1.20 -28.88 -2.58
C GLN A 178 1.86 -27.51 -2.75
N PRO A 179 2.92 -27.38 -3.57
CA PRO A 179 3.68 -26.13 -3.72
C PRO A 179 2.83 -24.92 -4.13
N LEU A 180 1.93 -25.09 -5.09
CA LEU A 180 1.05 -24.00 -5.53
C LEU A 180 0.15 -23.51 -4.39
N PHE A 181 -0.42 -24.42 -3.61
CA PHE A 181 -1.27 -24.08 -2.47
C PHE A 181 -0.46 -23.34 -1.39
N ALA A 182 0.73 -23.85 -1.05
CA ALA A 182 1.61 -23.22 -0.07
C ALA A 182 2.00 -21.79 -0.47
N CYS A 183 2.37 -21.56 -1.74
CA CYS A 183 2.71 -20.24 -2.25
C CYS A 183 1.51 -19.28 -2.27
N VAL A 184 0.33 -19.74 -2.67
CA VAL A 184 -0.88 -18.89 -2.68
C VAL A 184 -1.33 -18.56 -1.25
N PHE A 185 -1.34 -19.55 -0.36
CA PHE A 185 -1.79 -19.39 1.02
C PHE A 185 -0.83 -18.55 1.85
N SER A 186 0.49 -18.69 1.62
CA SER A 186 1.49 -17.80 2.22
C SER A 186 1.29 -16.36 1.78
N GLY A 187 1.08 -16.11 0.49
CA GLY A 187 0.79 -14.78 -0.03
C GLY A 187 -0.45 -14.14 0.60
N LEU A 188 -1.52 -14.91 0.76
CA LEU A 188 -2.74 -14.48 1.46
C LEU A 188 -2.46 -14.18 2.94
N SER A 189 -1.79 -15.09 3.65
CA SER A 189 -1.48 -14.96 5.09
C SER A 189 -0.62 -13.74 5.37
N ILE A 190 0.48 -13.58 4.61
CA ILE A 190 1.36 -12.41 4.69
C ILE A 190 0.58 -11.14 4.34
N GLY A 191 -0.22 -11.15 3.28
CA GLY A 191 -1.03 -10.01 2.87
C GLY A 191 -2.00 -9.53 3.95
N ILE A 192 -2.68 -10.46 4.63
CA ILE A 192 -3.59 -10.15 5.74
C ILE A 192 -2.81 -9.62 6.95
N GLY A 193 -1.70 -10.25 7.33
CA GLY A 193 -0.84 -9.78 8.42
C GLY A 193 -0.32 -8.36 8.17
N MET A 194 0.12 -8.07 6.95
CA MET A 194 0.54 -6.74 6.51
C MET A 194 -0.61 -5.72 6.60
N LEU A 195 -1.84 -6.09 6.20
CA LEU A 195 -2.99 -5.20 6.29
C LEU A 195 -3.33 -4.84 7.75
N ILE A 196 -3.24 -5.81 8.66
CA ILE A 196 -3.51 -5.60 10.09
C ILE A 196 -2.53 -4.57 10.65
N ILE A 197 -1.23 -4.73 10.41
CA ILE A 197 -0.24 -3.79 10.95
C ILE A 197 -0.33 -2.41 10.29
N PHE A 198 -0.61 -2.33 8.99
CA PHE A 198 -0.78 -1.06 8.29
C PHE A 198 -1.92 -0.23 8.89
N ARG A 199 -3.01 -0.87 9.34
CA ARG A 199 -4.13 -0.17 10.00
C ARG A 199 -3.76 0.38 11.38
N HIS A 200 -2.80 -0.23 12.06
CA HIS A 200 -2.31 0.19 13.38
C HIS A 200 -1.06 1.10 13.29
N GLY A 201 -0.68 1.53 12.08
CA GLY A 201 0.43 2.45 11.87
C GLY A 201 1.80 1.82 12.11
N GLY A 202 1.99 0.56 11.73
CA GLY A 202 3.32 -0.05 11.57
C GLY A 202 3.53 -0.54 10.14
N SER A 203 4.63 -1.25 9.88
CA SER A 203 4.92 -1.91 8.61
C SER A 203 5.54 -3.29 8.87
N GLY A 204 5.41 -4.24 7.93
CA GLY A 204 6.09 -5.53 8.04
C GLY A 204 7.54 -5.54 7.55
N GLY A 205 8.11 -4.41 7.17
CA GLY A 205 9.56 -4.30 6.91
C GLY A 205 9.98 -3.37 5.77
N GLY A 206 11.24 -2.97 5.83
CA GLY A 206 11.93 -1.87 5.15
C GLY A 206 11.77 -1.57 3.65
N PHE A 207 11.35 -2.44 2.71
CA PHE A 207 11.31 -2.03 1.28
C PHE A 207 10.26 -0.93 1.02
N GLY A 208 9.14 -0.91 1.75
CA GLY A 208 8.21 0.22 1.70
C GLY A 208 8.84 1.52 2.22
N VAL A 209 9.68 1.42 3.26
CA VAL A 209 10.42 2.57 3.83
C VAL A 209 11.48 3.06 2.83
N VAL A 210 12.21 2.15 2.19
CA VAL A 210 13.23 2.42 1.16
C VAL A 210 12.62 3.03 -0.08
N ALA A 211 11.55 2.44 -0.62
CA ALA A 211 10.88 2.96 -1.82
C ALA A 211 10.34 4.36 -1.58
N ALA A 212 9.74 4.59 -0.41
CA ALA A 212 9.28 5.90 -0.02
C ALA A 212 10.47 6.86 0.19
N TYR A 213 11.61 6.39 0.71
CA TYR A 213 12.80 7.23 0.92
C TYR A 213 13.42 7.64 -0.42
N ALA A 214 13.58 6.70 -1.35
CA ALA A 214 14.02 6.96 -2.72
C ALA A 214 13.09 7.94 -3.45
N GLN A 215 11.79 7.88 -3.18
CA GLN A 215 10.85 8.86 -3.73
C GLN A 215 11.11 10.29 -3.24
N GLU A 216 11.44 10.48 -1.96
CA GLU A 216 11.69 11.81 -1.41
C GLU A 216 13.11 12.31 -1.69
N ALA A 217 14.11 11.43 -1.60
CA ALA A 217 15.51 11.78 -1.80
C ALA A 217 15.88 11.96 -3.29
N LEU A 218 15.31 11.13 -4.17
CA LEU A 218 15.68 11.08 -5.60
C LEU A 218 14.53 11.47 -6.54
N GLY A 219 13.32 11.72 -6.01
CA GLY A 219 12.14 12.04 -6.83
C GLY A 219 11.57 10.85 -7.61
N TRP A 220 12.04 9.63 -7.32
CA TRP A 220 11.62 8.43 -8.05
C TRP A 220 10.21 7.99 -7.66
N ARG A 221 9.46 7.35 -8.57
CA ARG A 221 8.17 6.77 -8.20
C ARG A 221 8.41 5.53 -7.34
N ALA A 222 7.90 5.52 -6.09
CA ALA A 222 8.08 4.40 -5.16
C ALA A 222 7.72 3.03 -5.77
N GLY A 223 6.69 2.96 -6.62
CA GLY A 223 6.31 1.73 -7.31
C GLY A 223 7.39 1.17 -8.25
N TYR A 224 8.16 2.02 -8.93
CA TYR A 224 9.27 1.55 -9.78
C TYR A 224 10.45 1.05 -8.94
N VAL A 225 10.73 1.73 -7.82
CA VAL A 225 11.80 1.31 -6.90
C VAL A 225 11.48 -0.05 -6.30
N GLN A 226 10.24 -0.22 -5.83
CA GLN A 226 9.78 -1.49 -5.28
C GLN A 226 9.79 -2.60 -6.34
N GLY A 227 9.29 -2.34 -7.55
CA GLY A 227 9.34 -3.32 -8.65
C GLY A 227 10.76 -3.70 -9.07
N ALA A 228 11.71 -2.76 -9.07
CA ALA A 228 13.12 -3.05 -9.36
C ALA A 228 13.76 -3.92 -8.27
N LEU A 229 13.49 -3.63 -6.99
CA LEU A 229 13.97 -4.43 -5.87
C LEU A 229 13.39 -5.85 -5.89
N ASP A 230 12.09 -5.99 -6.16
CA ASP A 230 11.43 -7.29 -6.28
C ASP A 230 12.00 -8.10 -7.46
N LEU A 231 12.24 -7.45 -8.61
CA LEU A 231 12.89 -8.09 -9.76
C LEU A 231 14.31 -8.56 -9.41
N LEU A 232 15.10 -7.73 -8.71
CA LEU A 232 16.44 -8.09 -8.29
C LEU A 232 16.43 -9.33 -7.38
N VAL A 233 15.51 -9.38 -6.43
CA VAL A 233 15.34 -10.54 -5.54
C VAL A 233 14.99 -11.80 -6.33
N LEU A 234 14.07 -11.71 -7.30
CA LEU A 234 13.73 -12.84 -8.18
C LEU A 234 14.92 -13.31 -9.00
N LEU A 235 15.73 -12.39 -9.54
CA LEU A 235 16.94 -12.73 -10.28
C LEU A 235 17.98 -13.43 -9.39
N CYS A 236 18.15 -12.97 -8.15
CA CYS A 236 19.03 -13.63 -7.17
C CYS A 236 18.50 -14.99 -6.70
N ALA A 237 17.19 -15.23 -6.76
CA ALA A 237 16.58 -16.50 -6.39
C ALA A 237 16.69 -17.59 -7.48
N LEU A 238 16.85 -17.21 -8.76
CA LEU A 238 16.95 -18.15 -9.89
C LEU A 238 17.95 -19.30 -9.69
N PRO A 239 19.19 -19.09 -9.21
CA PRO A 239 20.12 -20.19 -8.99
C PRO A 239 19.86 -21.01 -7.71
N LEU A 240 18.99 -20.54 -6.81
CA LEU A 240 18.77 -21.13 -5.48
C LEU A 240 17.46 -21.92 -5.39
N VAL A 241 16.52 -21.68 -6.31
CA VAL A 241 15.14 -22.17 -6.22
C VAL A 241 14.77 -22.88 -7.51
N GLU A 242 14.03 -23.98 -7.39
CA GLU A 242 13.52 -24.70 -8.56
C GLU A 242 12.63 -23.79 -9.43
N PRO A 243 12.80 -23.76 -10.77
CA PRO A 243 12.05 -22.85 -11.64
C PRO A 243 10.53 -22.95 -11.49
N LEU A 244 9.99 -24.16 -11.27
CA LEU A 244 8.57 -24.37 -11.08
C LEU A 244 8.05 -23.75 -9.77
N ILE A 245 8.80 -23.94 -8.68
CA ILE A 245 8.50 -23.32 -7.38
C ILE A 245 8.59 -21.79 -7.47
N LEU A 246 9.52 -21.26 -8.27
CA LEU A 246 9.65 -19.83 -8.49
C LEU A 246 8.41 -19.25 -9.20
N VAL A 247 7.85 -19.95 -10.19
CA VAL A 247 6.58 -19.56 -10.84
C VAL A 247 5.43 -19.54 -9.84
N TYR A 248 5.33 -20.55 -8.98
CA TYR A 248 4.33 -20.59 -7.90
C TYR A 248 4.53 -19.47 -6.87
N SER A 249 5.78 -19.15 -6.55
CA SER A 249 6.16 -18.05 -5.66
C SER A 249 5.74 -16.69 -6.22
N VAL A 250 5.85 -16.49 -7.54
CA VAL A 250 5.31 -15.30 -8.22
C VAL A 250 3.80 -15.24 -8.08
N ALA A 251 3.08 -16.36 -8.25
CA ALA A 251 1.63 -16.39 -8.04
C ALA A 251 1.25 -16.00 -6.59
N GLY A 252 1.97 -16.52 -5.59
CA GLY A 252 1.81 -16.15 -4.19
C GLY A 252 2.05 -14.66 -3.93
N THR A 253 3.12 -14.11 -4.49
CA THR A 253 3.45 -12.68 -4.37
C THR A 253 2.41 -11.79 -5.06
N VAL A 254 1.84 -12.23 -6.19
CA VAL A 254 0.72 -11.54 -6.84
C VAL A 254 -0.51 -11.52 -5.93
N VAL A 255 -0.82 -12.63 -5.25
CA VAL A 255 -1.93 -12.69 -4.29
C VAL A 255 -1.70 -11.73 -3.11
N LEU A 256 -0.50 -11.72 -2.53
CA LEU A 256 -0.11 -10.77 -1.49
C LEU A 256 -0.34 -9.32 -1.97
N ASN A 257 0.20 -8.98 -3.14
CA ASN A 257 0.10 -7.64 -3.70
C ASN A 257 -1.35 -7.27 -4.03
N LEU A 258 -2.18 -8.21 -4.46
CA LEU A 258 -3.61 -7.98 -4.69
C LEU A 258 -4.35 -7.68 -3.38
N VAL A 259 -4.09 -8.45 -2.32
CA VAL A 259 -4.66 -8.20 -0.98
C VAL A 259 -4.31 -6.80 -0.53
N LEU A 260 -3.05 -6.37 -0.69
CA LEU A 260 -2.64 -5.02 -0.38
C LEU A 260 -3.31 -4.00 -1.31
N ALA A 261 -3.29 -4.17 -2.62
CA ALA A 261 -3.82 -3.20 -3.58
C ALA A 261 -5.33 -2.96 -3.42
N VAL A 262 -6.11 -4.01 -3.13
CA VAL A 262 -7.57 -3.91 -2.96
C VAL A 262 -7.93 -3.22 -1.64
N ASN A 263 -7.16 -3.49 -0.57
CA ASN A 263 -7.50 -3.03 0.78
C ASN A 263 -6.78 -1.74 1.20
N HIS A 264 -5.60 -1.48 0.65
CA HIS A 264 -4.79 -0.31 0.97
C HIS A 264 -5.04 0.82 -0.04
N ARG A 265 -6.01 1.70 0.28
CA ARG A 265 -6.25 2.93 -0.50
C ARG A 265 -5.35 4.06 0.00
N PRO A 266 -4.43 4.60 -0.84
CA PRO A 266 -3.59 5.74 -0.44
C PRO A 266 -4.47 6.96 -0.14
N GLY A 267 -4.35 7.50 1.07
CA GLY A 267 -5.05 8.72 1.51
C GLY A 267 -6.08 8.57 2.63
N ARG A 268 -6.39 7.34 3.09
CA ARG A 268 -7.39 7.12 4.17
C ARG A 268 -6.81 7.11 5.59
N TYR A 269 -5.48 6.97 5.74
CA TYR A 269 -4.80 6.79 7.02
C TYR A 269 -3.58 7.72 7.20
N ARG A 270 -3.71 8.99 6.78
CA ARG A 270 -2.72 10.00 7.18
C ARG A 270 -3.08 10.47 8.60
N PRO A 271 -2.19 10.33 9.59
CA PRO A 271 -2.38 10.97 10.89
C PRO A 271 -2.32 12.51 10.77
#